data_AF-A0ABC8WBH7-F1
#
_entry.id   AF-A0ABC8WBH7-F1
#
_cell.length_a   1.000
_cell.length_b   1.000
_cell.length_c   1.000
_cell.angle_alpha   90.00
_cell.angle_beta   90.00
_cell.angle_gamma   90.00
#
_symmetry.space_group_name_H-M   'P 1'
#
loop_
_entity.id
_entity.type
_entity.pdbx_description
1 polymer ?
#
loop_
_entity_poly.entity_id
_entity_poly.type
_entity_poly.pdbx_seq_one_letter_code
_entity_poly.pdbx_strand_id
1 'polypeptide(L)'
;MATAGAFHAGGRLLLPLRRSPYGPSPSPWSHFRSHLISSKPPHNAPLPPPLPPARPSPVGPAFAPTSRKTGAVGAAGAGVVGWYLGLLDARPVLTKSVTAAAIFTAADLTSQMCTLGPEESLDFLRTMRMASYGLLISGPTLHLWFNFISKVFPKKDVVNTLKKMFLGQAVYGPIINSVFFSYNAGLQGETVPEIIARLKRDLVPTIKSGILYWPACDFITFKFVPVHLQPLVSNSFSFLWTIYITYMASLKKADVEVATST
;
A
#
# COMPACT_ATOMS: atom_id res chain seq x y z
N MET A 1 -2.67 -29.05 15.45
CA MET A 1 -1.72 -29.12 14.32
C MET A 1 -2.16 -28.18 13.21
N ALA A 2 -1.91 -26.88 13.38
CA ALA A 2 -2.15 -25.89 12.34
C ALA A 2 -0.83 -25.66 11.63
N THR A 3 -0.80 -25.71 10.31
CA THR A 3 0.40 -25.45 9.49
C THR A 3 0.64 -23.94 9.42
N ALA A 4 1.74 -23.49 10.02
CA ALA A 4 2.33 -22.20 9.70
C ALA A 4 3.00 -22.37 8.33
N GLY A 5 2.57 -21.60 7.34
CA GLY A 5 3.20 -21.58 6.03
C GLY A 5 4.57 -20.92 6.14
N ALA A 6 5.57 -21.76 6.43
CA ALA A 6 6.97 -21.41 6.41
C ALA A 6 7.37 -20.84 5.05
N PHE A 7 7.86 -19.61 5.07
CA PHE A 7 8.94 -19.21 4.17
C PHE A 7 10.11 -20.15 4.47
N HIS A 8 10.47 -21.00 3.51
CA HIS A 8 11.57 -21.94 3.65
C HIS A 8 12.86 -21.26 3.15
N ALA A 9 13.72 -20.89 4.10
CA ALA A 9 15.12 -20.57 3.84
C ALA A 9 15.89 -21.89 3.70
N GLY A 10 16.67 -22.00 2.62
CA GLY A 10 17.46 -23.19 2.30
C GLY A 10 18.56 -23.44 3.34
N GLY A 11 18.68 -24.70 3.75
CA GLY A 11 19.74 -25.17 4.64
C GLY A 11 21.09 -25.30 3.94
N ARG A 12 22.14 -24.77 4.59
CA ARG A 12 23.51 -25.24 4.47
C ARG A 12 24.10 -25.43 5.88
N LEU A 13 24.40 -26.69 6.19
CA LEU A 13 25.24 -27.09 7.33
C LEU A 13 26.65 -26.48 7.18
N LEU A 14 27.19 -25.81 8.20
CA LEU A 14 28.61 -25.87 8.62
C LEU A 14 28.80 -25.28 10.05
N LEU A 15 29.10 -26.18 11.00
CA LEU A 15 29.91 -26.15 12.24
C LEU A 15 30.10 -24.88 13.14
N PRO A 16 30.28 -25.07 14.47
CA PRO A 16 30.21 -24.00 15.47
C PRO A 16 31.57 -23.33 15.73
N LEU A 17 31.59 -22.00 15.83
CA LEU A 17 32.74 -21.26 16.37
C LEU A 17 32.32 -20.20 17.40
N ARG A 18 32.63 -20.54 18.66
CA ARG A 18 33.23 -19.74 19.75
C ARG A 18 32.75 -18.29 19.97
N ARG A 19 32.08 -18.10 21.12
CA ARG A 19 31.79 -16.81 21.75
C ARG A 19 33.07 -16.03 22.10
N SER A 20 33.05 -14.72 21.90
CA SER A 20 33.94 -13.75 22.56
C SER A 20 33.11 -12.60 23.17
N PRO A 21 33.50 -12.03 24.33
CA PRO A 21 32.65 -11.14 25.11
C PRO A 21 33.14 -9.68 25.08
N TYR A 22 32.35 -8.72 24.60
CA TYR A 22 32.56 -7.29 24.92
C TYR A 22 31.24 -6.53 25.00
N GLY A 23 31.18 -5.59 25.96
CA GLY A 23 29.99 -4.90 26.48
C GLY A 23 29.36 -3.82 25.60
N PRO A 24 28.50 -2.95 26.19
CA PRO A 24 27.41 -2.29 25.47
C PRO A 24 27.87 -1.08 24.63
N SER A 25 27.39 -1.03 23.39
CA SER A 25 27.52 0.12 22.48
C SER A 25 26.37 1.13 22.68
N PRO A 26 26.63 2.45 22.61
CA PRO A 26 25.61 3.49 22.78
C PRO A 26 24.67 3.63 21.55
N SER A 27 23.53 4.28 21.80
CA SER A 27 22.35 4.31 20.93
C SER A 27 22.47 5.23 19.70
N PRO A 28 21.77 4.95 18.57
CA PRO A 28 22.02 5.59 17.27
C PRO A 28 21.35 6.97 17.06
N TRP A 29 20.79 7.60 18.10
CA TRP A 29 19.84 8.72 17.95
C TRP A 29 20.38 10.12 18.30
N SER A 30 21.70 10.32 18.35
CA SER A 30 22.29 11.62 18.72
C SER A 30 22.56 12.59 17.55
N HIS A 31 22.47 12.15 16.29
CA HIS A 31 22.89 12.96 15.13
C HIS A 31 21.76 13.72 14.39
N PHE A 32 20.51 13.64 14.84
CA PHE A 32 19.37 14.23 14.10
C PHE A 32 18.84 15.57 14.64
N ARG A 33 19.57 16.26 15.53
CA ARG A 33 19.02 17.43 16.26
C ARG A 33 19.73 18.77 16.11
N SER A 34 20.59 18.96 15.12
CA SER A 34 21.42 20.19 15.03
C SER A 34 21.41 20.97 13.71
N HIS A 35 20.52 20.68 12.75
CA HIS A 35 20.44 21.46 11.50
C HIS A 35 19.05 22.04 11.21
N LEU A 36 18.49 22.77 12.18
CA LEU A 36 17.41 23.72 11.94
C LEU A 36 17.55 24.87 12.93
N ILE A 37 18.36 25.87 12.60
CA ILE A 37 18.23 27.28 13.04
C ILE A 37 19.27 28.09 12.25
N SER A 38 18.84 29.26 11.75
CA SER A 38 19.64 30.38 11.22
C SER A 38 19.78 30.47 9.69
N SER A 39 18.80 31.12 9.07
CA SER A 39 19.08 32.12 8.04
C SER A 39 18.20 33.36 8.29
N LYS A 40 18.80 34.41 8.87
CA LYS A 40 18.24 35.77 8.88
C LYS A 40 18.60 36.43 7.54
N PRO A 41 17.68 37.17 6.88
CA PRO A 41 18.03 37.97 5.71
C PRO A 41 18.73 39.28 6.13
N PRO A 42 19.62 39.84 5.29
CA PRO A 42 20.34 41.06 5.64
C PRO A 42 19.43 42.29 5.59
N HIS A 43 19.72 43.20 6.52
CA HIS A 43 19.17 44.54 6.63
C HIS A 43 19.77 45.43 5.53
N ASN A 44 18.95 46.29 4.91
CA ASN A 44 19.27 47.36 3.95
C ASN A 44 19.22 46.99 2.45
N ALA A 45 18.02 47.09 1.87
CA ALA A 45 17.82 47.29 0.44
C ALA A 45 17.03 48.60 0.22
N PRO A 46 17.42 49.49 -0.72
CA PRO A 46 16.67 50.71 -1.02
C PRO A 46 15.30 50.40 -1.63
N LEU A 47 14.28 51.17 -1.24
CA LEU A 47 12.91 51.07 -1.75
C LEU A 47 12.84 51.47 -3.25
N PRO A 48 12.09 50.74 -4.10
CA PRO A 48 11.86 51.15 -5.48
C PRO A 48 10.86 52.33 -5.57
N PRO A 49 11.00 53.22 -6.58
CA PRO A 49 10.13 54.37 -6.75
C PRO A 49 8.69 53.98 -7.16
N PRO A 50 7.69 54.83 -6.87
CA PRO A 50 6.28 54.55 -7.15
C PRO A 50 5.94 54.55 -8.65
N LEU A 51 5.07 53.63 -9.04
CA LEU A 51 4.58 53.45 -10.40
C LEU A 51 3.62 54.59 -10.83
N PRO A 52 3.67 55.06 -12.10
CA PRO A 52 2.75 56.07 -12.62
C PRO A 52 1.34 55.51 -12.87
N PRO A 53 0.29 56.36 -12.86
CA PRO A 53 -1.11 55.95 -12.95
C PRO A 53 -1.52 55.42 -14.33
N ALA A 54 -2.49 54.50 -14.32
CA ALA A 54 -3.03 53.78 -15.47
C ALA A 54 -3.69 54.69 -16.51
N ARG A 55 -3.41 54.42 -17.80
CA ARG A 55 -4.04 55.07 -18.96
C ARG A 55 -5.29 54.28 -19.40
N PRO A 56 -6.40 54.95 -19.75
CA PRO A 56 -7.65 54.28 -20.13
C PRO A 56 -7.62 53.66 -21.55
N SER A 57 -8.33 52.54 -21.68
CA SER A 57 -8.54 51.73 -22.89
C SER A 57 -9.38 52.44 -23.96
N PRO A 58 -9.15 52.20 -25.26
CA PRO A 58 -10.13 52.48 -26.30
C PRO A 58 -11.10 51.30 -26.49
N VAL A 59 -12.37 51.68 -26.66
CA VAL A 59 -13.55 50.85 -26.94
C VAL A 59 -13.54 50.42 -28.41
N GLY A 60 -13.80 49.15 -28.69
CA GLY A 60 -13.99 48.60 -30.04
C GLY A 60 -14.87 47.34 -29.98
N PRO A 61 -15.71 47.07 -31.01
CA PRO A 61 -16.94 46.30 -30.84
C PRO A 61 -16.73 44.77 -30.83
N ALA A 62 -17.67 44.12 -30.15
CA ALA A 62 -17.78 42.71 -29.90
C ALA A 62 -18.01 41.88 -31.18
N PHE A 63 -17.14 40.91 -31.43
CA PHE A 63 -17.47 39.63 -32.07
C PHE A 63 -16.57 38.56 -31.48
N ALA A 64 -17.08 37.85 -30.47
CA ALA A 64 -16.38 36.77 -29.77
C ALA A 64 -16.62 35.43 -30.48
N PRO A 65 -15.57 34.69 -30.86
CA PRO A 65 -15.68 33.24 -30.96
C PRO A 65 -15.66 32.68 -29.54
N THR A 66 -16.65 31.86 -29.20
CA THR A 66 -16.82 31.17 -27.91
C THR A 66 -15.68 30.17 -27.72
N SER A 67 -14.50 30.67 -27.35
CA SER A 67 -13.42 29.86 -26.80
C SER A 67 -13.94 29.31 -25.47
N ARG A 68 -14.33 28.03 -25.49
CA ARG A 68 -14.70 27.28 -24.31
C ARG A 68 -13.50 27.29 -23.38
N LYS A 69 -13.49 28.25 -22.46
CA LYS A 69 -12.63 28.25 -21.28
C LYS A 69 -12.84 26.88 -20.65
N THR A 70 -11.88 25.97 -20.83
CA THR A 70 -11.64 24.88 -19.90
C THR A 70 -11.49 25.58 -18.57
N GLY A 71 -12.54 25.52 -17.75
CA GLY A 71 -12.51 26.07 -16.41
C GLY A 71 -11.30 25.47 -15.74
N ALA A 72 -10.30 26.30 -15.45
CA ALA A 72 -9.33 26.00 -14.44
C ALA A 72 -10.14 25.79 -13.17
N VAL A 73 -10.42 24.51 -12.88
CA VAL A 73 -11.04 24.09 -11.63
C VAL A 73 -10.12 24.63 -10.54
N GLY A 74 -10.72 25.43 -9.66
CA GLY A 74 -10.02 26.31 -8.75
C GLY A 74 -8.93 25.62 -7.97
N ALA A 75 -7.96 26.43 -7.55
CA ALA A 75 -6.89 26.11 -6.61
C ALA A 75 -7.43 25.68 -5.22
N ALA A 76 -8.19 24.59 -5.16
CA ALA A 76 -8.57 23.89 -3.95
C ALA A 76 -7.60 22.72 -3.76
N GLY A 77 -6.37 23.02 -3.35
CA GLY A 77 -5.36 21.97 -3.11
C GLY A 77 -3.92 22.41 -2.93
N ALA A 78 -3.63 23.52 -2.25
CA ALA A 78 -2.26 24.00 -2.02
C ALA A 78 -1.45 23.15 -0.99
N GLY A 79 -1.57 21.82 -1.02
CA GLY A 79 -0.86 20.91 -0.10
C GLY A 79 -0.77 19.47 -0.64
N VAL A 80 -0.05 18.60 0.07
CA VAL A 80 0.25 17.21 -0.34
C VAL A 80 -1.01 16.42 -0.73
N VAL A 81 -2.11 16.63 0.01
CA VAL A 81 -3.41 16.00 -0.28
C VAL A 81 -3.98 16.47 -1.61
N GLY A 82 -3.98 17.77 -1.88
CA GLY A 82 -4.47 18.33 -3.14
C GLY A 82 -3.63 17.89 -4.34
N TRP A 83 -2.31 17.81 -4.16
CA TRP A 83 -1.39 17.24 -5.15
C TRP A 83 -1.71 15.77 -5.45
N TYR A 84 -1.91 14.94 -4.42
CA TYR A 84 -2.25 13.53 -4.59
C TYR A 84 -3.62 13.34 -5.28
N LEU A 85 -4.64 14.12 -4.89
CA LEU A 85 -5.94 14.10 -5.54
C LEU A 85 -5.84 14.53 -7.01
N GLY A 86 -5.06 15.56 -7.32
CA GLY A 86 -4.78 15.98 -8.70
C GLY A 86 -4.10 14.89 -9.53
N LEU A 87 -3.17 14.12 -8.94
CA LEU A 87 -2.56 12.95 -9.60
C LEU A 87 -3.56 11.81 -9.79
N LEU A 88 -4.49 11.60 -8.85
CA LEU A 88 -5.56 10.60 -9.01
C LEU A 88 -6.51 10.96 -10.16
N ASP A 89 -6.75 12.24 -10.41
CA ASP A 89 -7.61 12.69 -11.51
C ASP A 89 -6.86 12.65 -12.85
N ALA A 90 -5.60 13.11 -12.88
CA ALA A 90 -4.81 13.15 -14.12
C ALA A 90 -4.38 11.75 -14.61
N ARG A 91 -4.00 10.85 -13.70
CA ARG A 91 -3.45 9.51 -14.03
C ARG A 91 -3.98 8.44 -13.06
N PRO A 92 -5.29 8.15 -13.07
CA PRO A 92 -5.96 7.36 -12.03
C PRO A 92 -5.39 5.98 -11.80
N VAL A 93 -5.06 5.23 -12.86
CA VAL A 93 -4.55 3.86 -12.74
C VAL A 93 -3.11 3.87 -12.23
N LEU A 94 -2.25 4.69 -12.83
CA LEU A 94 -0.83 4.75 -12.47
C LEU A 94 -0.65 5.21 -11.02
N THR A 95 -1.34 6.28 -10.61
CA THR A 95 -1.25 6.81 -9.24
C THR A 95 -1.64 5.73 -8.23
N LYS A 96 -2.76 5.03 -8.45
CA LYS A 96 -3.20 3.93 -7.57
C LYS A 96 -2.22 2.76 -7.56
N SER A 97 -1.58 2.47 -8.68
CA SER A 97 -0.58 1.41 -8.82
C SER A 97 0.70 1.72 -8.04
N VAL A 98 1.22 2.95 -8.17
CA VAL A 98 2.38 3.39 -7.39
C VAL A 98 2.06 3.41 -5.90
N THR A 99 0.87 3.89 -5.52
CA THR A 99 0.45 3.87 -4.12
C THR A 99 0.30 2.45 -3.57
N ALA A 100 -0.26 1.53 -4.34
CA ALA A 100 -0.33 0.12 -3.96
C ALA A 100 1.08 -0.47 -3.78
N ALA A 101 2.00 -0.22 -4.72
CA ALA A 101 3.39 -0.67 -4.60
C ALA A 101 4.06 -0.19 -3.31
N ALA A 102 3.87 1.09 -2.94
CA ALA A 102 4.39 1.64 -1.70
C ALA A 102 3.78 0.96 -0.46
N ILE A 103 2.47 0.71 -0.46
CA ILE A 103 1.77 0.03 0.64
C ILE A 103 2.26 -1.41 0.80
N PHE A 104 2.38 -2.17 -0.29
CA PHE A 104 2.89 -3.55 -0.24
C PHE A 104 4.35 -3.61 0.18
N THR A 105 5.17 -2.65 -0.24
CA THR A 105 6.56 -2.50 0.22
C THR A 105 6.61 -2.29 1.73
N ALA A 106 5.83 -1.33 2.24
CA ALA A 106 5.77 -1.05 3.67
C ALA A 106 5.25 -2.27 4.46
N ALA A 107 4.20 -2.94 3.96
CA ALA A 107 3.62 -4.12 4.59
C ALA A 107 4.65 -5.25 4.73
N ASP A 108 5.43 -5.50 3.67
CA ASP A 108 6.43 -6.55 3.68
C ASP A 108 7.62 -6.20 4.57
N LEU A 109 8.14 -4.96 4.50
CA LEU A 109 9.22 -4.51 5.38
C LEU A 109 8.81 -4.60 6.85
N THR A 110 7.61 -4.11 7.21
CA THR A 110 7.09 -4.26 8.59
C THR A 110 6.95 -5.73 8.97
N SER A 111 6.41 -6.57 8.08
CA SER A 111 6.29 -7.99 8.35
C SER A 111 7.65 -8.64 8.63
N GLN A 112 8.66 -8.31 7.85
CA GLN A 112 10.01 -8.84 8.04
C GLN A 112 10.59 -8.35 9.36
N MET A 113 10.51 -7.06 9.66
CA MET A 113 11.00 -6.50 10.93
C MET A 113 10.33 -7.13 12.17
N CYS A 114 9.08 -7.56 12.07
CA CYS A 114 8.39 -8.25 13.17
C CYS A 114 8.74 -9.73 13.30
N THR A 115 9.33 -10.37 12.27
CA THR A 115 9.58 -11.82 12.26
C THR A 115 11.06 -12.19 12.26
N LEU A 116 11.93 -11.30 11.81
CA LEU A 116 13.36 -11.54 11.75
C LEU A 116 13.96 -11.68 13.15
N GLY A 117 14.77 -12.71 13.32
CA GLY A 117 15.62 -12.87 14.51
C GLY A 117 16.77 -11.85 14.54
N PRO A 118 17.50 -11.75 15.67
CA PRO A 118 18.61 -10.79 15.84
C PRO A 118 19.73 -10.90 14.79
N GLU A 119 19.93 -12.08 14.22
CA GLU A 119 20.97 -12.39 13.23
C GLU A 119 20.44 -12.44 11.79
N GLU A 120 19.13 -12.28 11.59
CA GLU A 120 18.51 -12.37 10.26
C GLU A 120 18.43 -10.98 9.61
N SER A 121 18.60 -10.92 8.29
CA SER A 121 18.59 -9.68 7.52
C SER A 121 17.35 -9.56 6.63
N LEU A 122 17.04 -8.33 6.21
CA LEU A 122 15.91 -8.07 5.32
C LEU A 122 16.11 -8.73 3.94
N ASP A 123 15.12 -9.49 3.50
CA ASP A 123 14.99 -10.00 2.14
C ASP A 123 14.40 -8.91 1.23
N PHE A 124 15.30 -8.13 0.62
CA PHE A 124 14.93 -7.10 -0.35
C PHE A 124 14.32 -7.68 -1.64
N LEU A 125 14.69 -8.91 -2.03
CA LEU A 125 14.11 -9.54 -3.22
C LEU A 125 12.63 -9.86 -2.98
N ARG A 126 12.29 -10.35 -1.78
CA ARG A 126 10.90 -10.51 -1.34
C ARG A 126 10.16 -9.17 -1.33
N THR A 127 10.78 -8.11 -0.81
CA THR A 127 10.19 -6.78 -0.80
C THR A 127 9.89 -6.30 -2.23
N MET A 128 10.81 -6.50 -3.17
CA MET A 128 10.63 -6.15 -4.58
C MET A 128 9.53 -6.95 -5.28
N ARG A 129 9.38 -8.24 -4.95
CA ARG A 129 8.25 -9.06 -5.42
C ARG A 129 6.91 -8.49 -4.92
N MET A 130 6.84 -8.06 -3.66
CA MET A 130 5.62 -7.46 -3.10
C MET A 130 5.34 -6.07 -3.71
N ALA A 131 6.38 -5.25 -3.90
CA ALA A 131 6.26 -3.96 -4.57
C ALA A 131 5.74 -4.10 -6.01
N SER A 132 6.31 -5.03 -6.78
CA SER A 132 5.88 -5.31 -8.15
C SER A 132 4.46 -5.88 -8.21
N TYR A 133 4.05 -6.72 -7.26
CA TYR A 133 2.66 -7.17 -7.15
C TYR A 133 1.70 -5.99 -6.95
N GLY A 134 2.05 -5.07 -6.04
CA GLY A 134 1.28 -3.84 -5.81
C GLY A 134 1.16 -2.98 -7.07
N LEU A 135 2.27 -2.79 -7.77
CA LEU A 135 2.36 -1.97 -8.98
C LEU A 135 1.61 -2.56 -10.17
N LEU A 136 1.86 -3.84 -10.48
CA LEU A 136 1.45 -4.44 -11.75
C LEU A 136 0.09 -5.13 -11.66
N ILE A 137 -0.29 -5.60 -10.47
CA ILE A 137 -1.49 -6.41 -10.27
C ILE A 137 -2.49 -5.67 -9.39
N SER A 138 -2.17 -5.48 -8.09
CA SER A 138 -3.17 -4.97 -7.13
C SER A 138 -3.74 -3.61 -7.52
N GLY A 139 -2.90 -2.65 -7.87
CA GLY A 139 -3.34 -1.30 -8.25
C GLY A 139 -4.30 -1.29 -9.45
N PRO A 140 -3.91 -1.84 -10.61
CA PRO A 140 -4.78 -1.90 -11.78
C PRO A 140 -6.05 -2.72 -11.53
N THR A 141 -5.94 -3.92 -10.91
CA THR A 141 -7.12 -4.78 -10.72
C THR A 141 -8.11 -4.19 -9.73
N LEU A 142 -7.65 -3.58 -8.62
CA LEU A 142 -8.55 -2.89 -7.69
C LEU A 142 -9.20 -1.68 -8.35
N HIS A 143 -8.46 -0.90 -9.14
CA HIS A 143 -9.06 0.20 -9.90
C HIS A 143 -10.21 -0.29 -10.79
N LEU A 144 -9.97 -1.34 -11.57
CA LEU A 144 -10.99 -1.89 -12.46
C LEU A 144 -12.16 -2.48 -11.67
N TRP A 145 -11.89 -3.24 -10.62
CA TRP A 145 -12.90 -3.88 -9.77
C TRP A 145 -13.85 -2.87 -9.12
N PHE A 146 -13.29 -1.87 -8.43
CA PHE A 146 -14.10 -0.88 -7.71
C PHE A 146 -14.94 -0.01 -8.66
N ASN A 147 -14.42 0.32 -9.86
CA ASN A 147 -15.20 1.02 -10.88
C ASN A 147 -16.29 0.13 -11.48
N PHE A 148 -15.97 -1.13 -11.82
CA PHE A 148 -16.92 -2.09 -12.34
C PHE A 148 -18.08 -2.32 -11.37
N ILE A 149 -17.78 -2.66 -10.12
CA ILE A 149 -18.82 -3.00 -9.14
C ILE A 149 -19.67 -1.78 -8.76
N SER A 150 -19.09 -0.58 -8.82
CA SER A 150 -19.84 0.67 -8.62
C SER A 150 -20.72 1.02 -9.82
N LYS A 151 -20.36 0.59 -11.04
CA LYS A 151 -21.23 0.73 -12.22
C LYS A 151 -22.40 -0.25 -12.17
N VAL A 152 -22.17 -1.49 -11.72
CA VAL A 152 -23.22 -2.52 -11.59
C VAL A 152 -24.17 -2.20 -10.42
N PHE A 153 -23.64 -1.73 -9.29
CA PHE A 153 -24.42 -1.36 -8.10
C PHE A 153 -24.14 0.10 -7.71
N PRO A 154 -24.77 1.10 -8.37
CA PRO A 154 -24.43 2.51 -8.16
C PRO A 154 -24.85 3.07 -6.80
N LYS A 155 -25.90 2.53 -6.19
CA LYS A 155 -26.41 3.01 -4.91
C LYS A 155 -25.49 2.59 -3.74
N LYS A 156 -25.47 3.41 -2.68
CA LYS A 156 -24.73 3.20 -1.43
C LYS A 156 -25.64 2.80 -0.25
N ASP A 157 -26.83 2.29 -0.55
CA ASP A 157 -27.70 1.69 0.47
C ASP A 157 -27.12 0.35 0.96
N VAL A 158 -27.60 -0.11 2.12
CA VAL A 158 -27.06 -1.30 2.78
C VAL A 158 -27.21 -2.55 1.89
N VAL A 159 -28.31 -2.70 1.16
CA VAL A 159 -28.55 -3.88 0.31
C VAL A 159 -27.54 -3.92 -0.83
N ASN A 160 -27.31 -2.81 -1.51
CA ASN A 160 -26.29 -2.75 -2.56
C ASN A 160 -24.86 -2.91 -2.02
N THR A 161 -24.56 -2.37 -0.84
CA THR A 161 -23.27 -2.62 -0.18
C THR A 161 -23.07 -4.11 0.09
N LEU A 162 -24.06 -4.81 0.63
CA LEU A 162 -23.98 -6.26 0.87
C LEU A 162 -23.82 -7.06 -0.43
N LYS A 163 -24.49 -6.67 -1.53
CA LYS A 163 -24.29 -7.30 -2.84
C LYS A 163 -22.85 -7.14 -3.37
N LYS A 164 -22.28 -5.93 -3.24
CA LYS A 164 -20.89 -5.65 -3.62
C LYS A 164 -19.91 -6.51 -2.81
N MET A 165 -20.12 -6.57 -1.49
CA MET A 165 -19.33 -7.40 -0.58
C MET A 165 -19.41 -8.88 -0.96
N PHE A 166 -20.61 -9.39 -1.19
CA PHE A 166 -20.81 -10.79 -1.57
C PHE A 166 -20.05 -11.13 -2.86
N LEU A 167 -20.13 -10.29 -3.90
CA LEU A 167 -19.35 -10.49 -5.12
C LEU A 167 -17.85 -10.33 -4.91
N GLY A 168 -17.45 -9.43 -4.01
CA GLY A 168 -16.07 -9.31 -3.54
C GLY A 168 -15.55 -10.63 -2.98
N GLN A 169 -16.31 -11.25 -2.07
CA GLN A 169 -15.90 -12.50 -1.42
C GLN A 169 -16.05 -13.74 -2.31
N ALA A 170 -17.08 -13.80 -3.16
CA ALA A 170 -17.37 -14.97 -3.98
C ALA A 170 -16.55 -15.01 -5.28
N VAL A 171 -16.15 -13.86 -5.81
CA VAL A 171 -15.50 -13.76 -7.13
C VAL A 171 -14.12 -13.13 -7.02
N TYR A 172 -14.06 -11.86 -6.61
CA TYR A 172 -12.79 -11.12 -6.64
C TYR A 172 -11.74 -11.71 -5.69
N GLY A 173 -12.14 -12.03 -4.45
CA GLY A 173 -11.29 -12.59 -3.40
C GLY A 173 -10.58 -13.89 -3.81
N PRO A 174 -11.31 -14.95 -4.24
CA PRO A 174 -10.70 -16.20 -4.68
C PRO A 174 -9.75 -16.03 -5.87
N ILE A 175 -10.13 -15.19 -6.84
CA ILE A 175 -9.31 -14.90 -8.02
C ILE A 175 -8.02 -14.19 -7.61
N ILE A 176 -8.12 -13.08 -6.85
CA ILE A 176 -6.96 -12.26 -6.53
C ILE A 176 -6.00 -12.98 -5.58
N ASN A 177 -6.49 -13.80 -4.64
CA ASN A 177 -5.62 -14.64 -3.80
C ASN A 177 -4.90 -15.71 -4.63
N SER A 178 -5.60 -16.33 -5.58
CA SER A 178 -4.99 -17.32 -6.48
C SER A 178 -3.90 -16.69 -7.35
N VAL A 179 -4.14 -15.50 -7.89
CA VAL A 179 -3.13 -14.71 -8.63
C VAL A 179 -1.97 -14.35 -7.72
N PHE A 180 -2.21 -13.89 -6.48
CA PHE A 180 -1.15 -13.54 -5.53
C PHE A 180 -0.21 -14.72 -5.24
N PHE A 181 -0.76 -15.89 -4.91
CA PHE A 181 0.06 -17.08 -4.64
C PHE A 181 0.81 -17.56 -5.87
N SER A 182 0.14 -17.59 -7.03
CA SER A 182 0.76 -18.03 -8.29
C SER A 182 1.87 -17.09 -8.74
N TYR A 183 1.63 -15.78 -8.64
CA TYR A 183 2.62 -14.75 -8.96
C TYR A 183 3.87 -14.88 -8.08
N ASN A 184 3.67 -14.98 -6.77
CA ASN A 184 4.79 -15.11 -5.83
C ASN A 184 5.57 -16.41 -6.02
N ALA A 185 4.88 -17.53 -6.25
CA ALA A 185 5.52 -18.82 -6.50
C ALA A 185 6.29 -18.84 -7.83
N GLY A 186 5.70 -18.30 -8.89
CA GLY A 186 6.38 -18.16 -10.19
C GLY A 186 7.65 -17.31 -10.09
N LEU A 187 7.62 -16.19 -9.36
CA LEU A 187 8.81 -15.36 -9.12
C LEU A 187 9.82 -15.99 -8.15
N GLN A 188 9.45 -17.05 -7.45
CA GLN A 188 10.37 -17.88 -6.65
C GLN A 188 10.98 -19.02 -7.48
N GLY A 189 10.57 -19.16 -8.75
CA GLY A 189 11.07 -20.21 -9.65
C GLY A 189 10.37 -21.55 -9.50
N GLU A 190 9.23 -21.61 -8.82
CA GLU A 190 8.44 -22.85 -8.70
C GLU A 190 7.86 -23.28 -10.05
N THR A 191 7.86 -24.59 -10.28
CA THR A 191 7.23 -25.23 -11.43
C THR A 191 5.70 -25.21 -11.30
N VAL A 192 4.99 -25.39 -12.42
CA VAL A 192 3.51 -25.40 -12.42
C VAL A 192 2.91 -26.40 -11.42
N PRO A 193 3.40 -27.65 -11.29
CA PRO A 193 2.90 -28.57 -10.28
C PRO A 193 3.08 -28.08 -8.83
N GLU A 194 4.21 -27.43 -8.52
CA GLU A 194 4.49 -26.85 -7.19
C GLU A 194 3.57 -25.67 -6.90
N ILE A 195 3.32 -24.81 -7.89
CA ILE A 195 2.36 -23.71 -7.79
C ILE A 195 0.95 -24.25 -7.47
N ILE A 196 0.51 -25.30 -8.17
CA ILE A 196 -0.79 -25.94 -7.91
C ILE A 196 -0.84 -26.52 -6.50
N ALA A 197 0.23 -27.17 -6.05
CA ALA A 197 0.32 -27.71 -4.69
C ALA A 197 0.23 -26.58 -3.63
N ARG A 198 0.91 -25.47 -3.86
CA ARG A 198 0.85 -24.27 -2.99
C ARG A 198 -0.56 -23.68 -2.94
N LEU A 199 -1.23 -23.54 -4.08
CA LEU A 199 -2.61 -23.07 -4.12
C LEU A 199 -3.54 -23.98 -3.31
N LYS A 200 -3.45 -25.30 -3.48
CA LYS A 200 -4.25 -26.27 -2.71
C LYS A 200 -3.98 -26.17 -1.21
N ARG A 201 -2.73 -25.90 -0.83
CA ARG A 201 -2.28 -25.79 0.57
C ARG A 201 -2.76 -24.49 1.23
N ASP A 202 -2.61 -23.35 0.56
CA ASP A 202 -2.71 -22.04 1.22
C ASP A 202 -4.01 -21.29 0.91
N LEU A 203 -4.63 -21.51 -0.26
CA LEU A 203 -5.76 -20.68 -0.70
C LEU A 203 -6.96 -20.77 0.24
N VAL A 204 -7.37 -22.00 0.59
CA VAL A 204 -8.54 -22.23 1.46
C VAL A 204 -8.29 -21.71 2.88
N PRO A 205 -7.13 -22.01 3.52
CA PRO A 205 -6.79 -21.38 4.80
C PRO A 205 -6.82 -19.86 4.77
N THR A 206 -6.24 -19.22 3.75
CA THR A 206 -6.21 -17.75 3.64
C THR A 206 -7.62 -17.16 3.53
N ILE A 207 -8.49 -17.73 2.70
CA ILE A 207 -9.88 -17.28 2.57
C ILE A 207 -10.62 -17.45 3.91
N LYS A 208 -10.45 -18.59 4.58
CA LYS A 208 -11.08 -18.86 5.88
C LYS A 208 -10.62 -17.87 6.95
N SER A 209 -9.32 -17.60 7.05
CA SER A 209 -8.79 -16.62 8.00
C SER A 209 -9.34 -15.22 7.74
N GLY A 210 -9.55 -14.87 6.48
CA GLY A 210 -10.04 -13.55 6.07
C GLY A 210 -11.56 -13.38 6.11
N ILE A 211 -12.34 -14.43 6.41
CA ILE A 211 -13.79 -14.46 6.17
C ILE A 211 -14.60 -13.44 6.99
N LEU A 212 -14.08 -12.98 8.13
CA LEU A 212 -14.68 -11.90 8.92
C LEU A 212 -14.02 -10.56 8.64
N TYR A 213 -12.69 -10.58 8.48
CA TYR A 213 -11.88 -9.38 8.28
C TYR A 213 -12.25 -8.65 6.98
N TRP A 214 -12.27 -9.36 5.86
CA TRP A 214 -12.47 -8.73 4.55
C TRP A 214 -13.91 -8.21 4.36
N PRO A 215 -14.98 -8.92 4.77
CA PRO A 215 -16.31 -8.32 4.73
C PRO A 215 -16.46 -7.05 5.57
N ALA A 216 -15.84 -6.98 6.75
CA ALA A 216 -15.86 -5.76 7.54
C ALA A 216 -15.16 -4.60 6.82
N CYS A 217 -13.99 -4.86 6.24
CA CYS A 217 -13.25 -3.89 5.43
C CYS A 217 -14.02 -3.44 4.19
N ASP A 218 -14.63 -4.39 3.48
CA ASP A 218 -15.44 -4.13 2.28
C ASP A 218 -16.68 -3.30 2.63
N PHE A 219 -17.35 -3.60 3.75
CA PHE A 219 -18.49 -2.81 4.22
C PHE A 219 -18.09 -1.34 4.43
N ILE A 220 -16.99 -1.11 5.16
CA ILE A 220 -16.48 0.25 5.42
C ILE A 220 -16.15 0.94 4.09
N THR A 221 -15.44 0.25 3.21
CA THR A 221 -14.99 0.77 1.92
C THR A 221 -16.17 1.14 1.02
N PHE A 222 -17.13 0.25 0.84
CA PHE A 222 -18.26 0.49 -0.06
C PHE A 222 -19.30 1.45 0.50
N LYS A 223 -19.49 1.49 1.82
CA LYS A 223 -20.49 2.35 2.46
C LYS A 223 -20.00 3.80 2.57
N PHE A 224 -18.76 4.00 3.02
CA PHE A 224 -18.29 5.32 3.45
C PHE A 224 -17.26 5.96 2.51
N VAL A 225 -16.55 5.19 1.70
CA VAL A 225 -15.44 5.71 0.88
C VAL A 225 -15.89 6.01 -0.56
N PRO A 226 -15.53 7.17 -1.13
CA PRO A 226 -15.80 7.45 -2.55
C PRO A 226 -14.96 6.54 -3.46
N VAL A 227 -15.51 6.15 -4.61
CA VAL A 227 -14.97 5.11 -5.50
C VAL A 227 -13.50 5.33 -5.89
N HIS A 228 -13.09 6.57 -6.14
CA HIS A 228 -11.72 6.90 -6.52
C HIS A 228 -10.69 6.64 -5.39
N LEU A 229 -11.10 6.62 -4.12
CA LEU A 229 -10.26 6.33 -2.96
C LEU A 229 -10.40 4.88 -2.44
N GLN A 230 -11.39 4.12 -2.91
CA GLN A 230 -11.59 2.73 -2.47
C GLN A 230 -10.35 1.83 -2.68
N PRO A 231 -9.61 1.91 -3.81
CA PRO A 231 -8.37 1.15 -3.99
C PRO A 231 -7.29 1.51 -2.95
N LEU A 232 -7.18 2.79 -2.56
CA LEU A 232 -6.25 3.22 -1.52
C LEU A 232 -6.62 2.57 -0.18
N VAL A 233 -7.88 2.71 0.23
CA VAL A 233 -8.36 2.18 1.52
C VAL A 233 -8.25 0.65 1.58
N SER A 234 -8.61 -0.05 0.50
CA SER A 234 -8.50 -1.51 0.41
C SER A 234 -7.05 -2.01 0.52
N ASN A 235 -6.10 -1.32 -0.13
CA ASN A 235 -4.68 -1.64 0.05
C ASN A 235 -4.19 -1.33 1.47
N SER A 236 -4.66 -0.25 2.10
CA SER A 236 -4.33 0.04 3.51
C SER A 236 -4.85 -1.05 4.47
N PHE A 237 -6.04 -1.62 4.21
CA PHE A 237 -6.48 -2.80 4.95
C PHE A 237 -5.57 -4.01 4.67
N SER A 238 -5.07 -4.18 3.45
CA SER A 238 -4.10 -5.25 3.15
C SER A 238 -2.80 -5.12 3.95
N PHE A 239 -2.34 -3.89 4.22
CA PHE A 239 -1.22 -3.64 5.12
C PHE A 239 -1.52 -4.10 6.56
N LEU A 240 -2.68 -3.72 7.11
CA LEU A 240 -3.10 -4.13 8.45
C LEU A 240 -3.28 -5.65 8.56
N TRP A 241 -3.87 -6.26 7.54
CA TRP A 241 -4.00 -7.71 7.41
C TRP A 241 -2.63 -8.39 7.47
N THR A 242 -1.65 -7.85 6.74
CA THR A 242 -0.28 -8.39 6.72
C THR A 242 0.34 -8.36 8.10
N ILE A 243 0.21 -7.26 8.85
CA ILE A 243 0.69 -7.18 10.23
C ILE A 243 0.00 -8.20 11.13
N TYR A 244 -1.34 -8.32 11.01
CA TYR A 244 -2.13 -9.26 11.80
C TYR A 244 -1.69 -10.71 11.59
N ILE A 245 -1.57 -11.17 10.34
CA ILE A 245 -1.16 -12.55 10.06
C ILE A 245 0.27 -12.82 10.53
N THR A 246 1.16 -11.84 10.40
CA THR A 246 2.54 -11.93 10.84
C THR A 246 2.62 -12.07 12.36
N TYR A 247 1.86 -11.27 13.09
CA TYR A 247 1.75 -11.37 14.55
C TYR A 247 1.17 -12.72 15.01
N MET A 248 0.09 -13.19 14.37
CA MET A 248 -0.50 -14.49 14.70
C MET A 248 0.47 -15.64 14.41
N ALA A 249 1.27 -15.53 13.35
CA ALA A 249 2.31 -16.51 13.03
C ALA A 249 3.44 -16.51 14.07
N SER A 250 3.88 -15.34 14.54
CA SER A 250 4.94 -15.25 15.56
C SER A 250 4.52 -15.81 16.91
N LEU A 251 3.26 -15.58 17.34
CA LEU A 251 2.73 -16.16 18.58
C LEU A 251 2.75 -17.69 18.53
N LYS A 252 2.25 -18.26 17.43
CA LYS A 252 2.21 -19.70 17.25
C LYS A 252 3.59 -20.35 17.21
N LYS A 253 4.60 -19.66 16.66
CA LYS A 253 5.99 -20.13 16.68
C LYS A 253 6.50 -20.22 18.13
N ALA A 254 6.24 -19.20 18.95
CA ALA A 254 6.63 -19.19 20.36
C ALA A 254 5.97 -20.33 21.15
N ASP A 255 4.67 -20.57 20.95
CA ASP A 255 3.95 -21.67 21.63
C ASP A 255 4.55 -23.05 21.31
N VAL A 256 4.95 -23.26 20.06
CA VAL A 256 5.58 -24.52 19.62
C VAL A 256 6.97 -24.68 20.26
N GLU A 257 7.79 -23.63 20.27
CA GLU A 257 9.11 -23.66 20.89
C GLU A 257 9.04 -23.99 22.39
N VAL A 258 8.07 -23.40 23.10
CA VAL A 258 7.80 -23.72 24.51
C VAL A 258 7.41 -25.19 24.67
N ALA A 259 6.48 -25.70 23.86
CA ALA A 259 6.03 -27.09 23.95
C ALA A 259 7.10 -28.13 23.60
N THR A 260 8.07 -27.79 22.72
CA THR A 260 9.19 -28.68 22.39
C THR A 260 10.33 -28.64 23.41
N SER A 261 10.35 -27.64 24.29
CA SER A 261 11.40 -27.46 25.30
C SER A 261 11.04 -28.06 26.67
N THR A 262 9.79 -28.51 26.84
CA THR A 262 9.25 -29.19 28.03
C THR A 262 9.16 -30.69 27.81
#